data_AF-A0A382XN26-F1
#
_entry.id   AF-A0A382XN26-F1
#
_cell.length_a   1.000
_cell.length_b   1.000
_cell.length_c   1.000
_cell.angle_alpha   90.00
_cell.angle_beta   90.00
_cell.angle_gamma   90.00
#
_symmetry.space_group_name_H-M   'P 1'
#
loop_
_entity.id
_entity.type
_entity.pdbx_description
1 polymer ?
#
loop_
_entity_poly.entity_id
_entity_poly.type
_entity_poly.pdbx_seq_one_letter_code
_entity_poly.pdbx_strand_id
1 'polypeptide(L)'
;MKHLGVFLCLLFVNHIAQAGTTLSPEQEATYKKSLDQPAVNIIREYIDDCLANEPKIGYPCKLTEDSEEGRSIQEQGIDKIRGRFMVLRTAPFNSEGDLTVRGDLVMVIFDSPPHWMFTVTVVYQGEDRNPVVWGFSSVEMTAEKRQQLAGNLSVYFKDESFTR
;
A
#
# COMPACT_ATOMS: atom_id res chain seq x y z
N MET A 1 -3.54 -24.35 19.05
CA MET A 1 -3.57 -24.15 17.58
C MET A 1 -4.10 -22.75 17.27
N LYS A 2 -3.27 -21.70 17.27
CA LYS A 2 -3.73 -20.31 16.98
C LYS A 2 -2.63 -19.36 16.46
N HIS A 3 -1.48 -19.88 16.03
CA HIS A 3 -0.36 -19.08 15.52
C HIS A 3 0.00 -19.35 14.04
N LEU A 4 -0.74 -20.23 13.35
CA LEU A 4 -0.42 -20.57 11.95
C LEU A 4 -0.79 -19.46 10.95
N GLY A 5 -1.74 -18.58 11.26
CA GLY A 5 -2.23 -17.56 10.32
C GLY A 5 -1.30 -16.35 10.16
N VAL A 6 -0.48 -16.03 11.16
CA VAL A 6 0.41 -14.85 11.12
C VAL A 6 1.69 -15.13 10.34
N PHE A 7 2.15 -16.39 10.33
CA PHE A 7 3.35 -16.79 9.58
C PHE A 7 3.09 -16.92 8.07
N LEU A 8 1.84 -17.21 7.66
CA LEU A 8 1.51 -17.39 6.25
C LEU A 8 1.61 -16.07 5.46
N CYS A 9 1.19 -14.94 6.03
CA CYS A 9 1.24 -13.63 5.35
C CYS A 9 2.69 -13.15 5.08
N LEU A 10 3.66 -13.56 5.90
CA LEU A 10 5.08 -13.21 5.71
C LEU A 10 5.74 -13.98 4.55
N LEU A 11 5.18 -15.13 4.14
CA LEU A 11 5.74 -15.97 3.07
C LEU A 11 5.31 -15.55 1.66
N PHE A 12 4.19 -14.83 1.50
CA PHE A 12 3.69 -14.47 0.17
C PHE A 12 4.63 -13.52 -0.58
N VAL A 13 5.28 -12.59 0.11
CA VAL A 13 6.15 -11.59 -0.53
C VAL A 13 7.51 -12.16 -0.91
N ASN A 14 8.04 -13.11 -0.13
CA ASN A 14 9.29 -13.78 -0.49
C ASN A 14 9.16 -14.61 -1.76
N HIS A 15 7.97 -15.07 -2.14
CA HIS A 15 7.78 -15.84 -3.38
C HIS A 15 7.39 -14.99 -4.59
N ILE A 16 6.70 -13.86 -4.42
CA ILE A 16 6.38 -12.96 -5.53
C ILE A 16 7.63 -12.26 -6.07
N ALA A 17 8.62 -11.98 -5.21
CA ALA A 17 9.86 -11.30 -5.61
C ALA A 17 10.95 -12.24 -6.17
N GLN A 18 10.85 -13.56 -6.00
CA GLN A 18 12.01 -14.46 -6.19
C GLN A 18 12.10 -15.14 -7.57
N ALA A 19 11.07 -15.10 -8.40
CA ALA A 19 11.13 -15.46 -9.81
C ALA A 19 9.80 -15.05 -10.45
N GLY A 20 9.75 -14.86 -11.77
CA GLY A 20 8.50 -14.70 -12.54
C GLY A 20 7.61 -15.95 -12.53
N THR A 21 7.48 -16.62 -11.39
CA THR A 21 6.57 -17.72 -11.13
C THR A 21 5.19 -17.14 -10.85
N THR A 22 4.24 -17.49 -11.71
CA THR A 22 2.82 -17.29 -11.49
C THR A 22 2.43 -17.82 -10.11
N LEU A 23 1.64 -17.05 -9.37
CA LEU A 23 1.08 -17.45 -8.10
C LEU A 23 0.28 -18.73 -8.32
N SER A 24 0.36 -19.67 -7.37
CA SER A 24 -0.58 -20.79 -7.38
C SER A 24 -2.01 -20.28 -7.18
N PRO A 25 -3.04 -21.02 -7.62
CA PRO A 25 -4.43 -20.60 -7.43
C PRO A 25 -4.80 -20.28 -5.98
N GLU A 26 -4.24 -21.02 -5.02
CA GLU A 26 -4.43 -20.74 -3.58
C GLU A 26 -3.77 -19.43 -3.17
N GLN A 27 -2.59 -19.14 -3.73
CA GLN A 27 -1.89 -17.90 -3.46
C GLN A 27 -2.60 -16.69 -4.06
N GLU A 28 -3.13 -16.82 -5.28
CA GLU A 28 -3.95 -15.79 -5.91
C GLU A 28 -5.22 -15.53 -5.11
N ALA A 29 -5.94 -16.57 -4.69
CA ALA A 29 -7.15 -16.41 -3.88
C ALA A 29 -6.85 -15.71 -2.54
N THR A 30 -5.73 -16.07 -1.91
CA THR A 30 -5.29 -15.43 -0.66
C THR A 30 -4.91 -13.96 -0.90
N TYR A 31 -4.18 -13.67 -1.97
CA TYR A 31 -3.83 -12.30 -2.35
C TYR A 31 -5.08 -11.45 -2.60
N LYS A 32 -6.01 -11.93 -3.44
CA LYS A 32 -7.25 -11.22 -3.76
C LYS A 32 -8.09 -10.96 -2.51
N LYS A 33 -8.20 -11.93 -1.61
CA LYS A 33 -8.87 -11.73 -0.32
C LYS A 33 -8.18 -10.67 0.55
N SER A 34 -6.85 -10.56 0.50
CA SER A 34 -6.11 -9.54 1.25
C SER A 34 -6.37 -8.13 0.73
N LEU A 35 -6.77 -7.99 -0.55
CA LEU A 35 -7.13 -6.71 -1.14
C LEU A 35 -8.45 -6.14 -0.59
N ASP A 36 -9.26 -6.94 0.11
CA ASP A 36 -10.50 -6.49 0.76
C ASP A 36 -10.27 -5.97 2.20
N GLN A 37 -9.02 -5.90 2.66
CA GLN A 37 -8.69 -5.40 3.98
C GLN A 37 -9.06 -3.91 4.13
N PRO A 38 -9.52 -3.46 5.31
CA PRO A 38 -9.87 -2.06 5.56
C PRO A 38 -8.72 -1.08 5.23
N ALA A 39 -7.47 -1.47 5.53
CA ALA A 39 -6.29 -0.67 5.20
C ALA A 39 -6.12 -0.46 3.69
N VAL A 40 -6.39 -1.48 2.86
CA VAL A 40 -6.29 -1.34 1.40
C VAL A 40 -7.44 -0.50 0.86
N ASN A 41 -8.65 -0.66 1.41
CA ASN A 41 -9.82 0.13 1.01
C ASN A 41 -9.62 1.63 1.27
N ILE A 42 -9.15 2.01 2.46
CA ILE A 42 -8.92 3.43 2.75
C ILE A 42 -7.83 4.03 1.85
N ILE A 43 -6.80 3.25 1.49
CA ILE A 43 -5.74 3.73 0.59
C ILE A 43 -6.30 4.07 -0.79
N ARG A 44 -7.23 3.24 -1.30
CA ARG A 44 -7.89 3.50 -2.59
C ARG A 44 -8.73 4.76 -2.54
N GLU A 45 -9.62 4.85 -1.55
CA GLU A 45 -10.47 6.04 -1.35
C GLU A 45 -9.63 7.31 -1.21
N TYR A 46 -8.51 7.19 -0.51
CA TYR A 46 -7.58 8.26 -0.28
C TYR A 46 -6.85 8.71 -1.56
N ILE A 47 -6.35 7.77 -2.37
CA ILE A 47 -5.74 8.09 -3.68
C ILE A 47 -6.78 8.71 -4.63
N ASP A 48 -7.98 8.14 -4.69
CA ASP A 48 -9.08 8.63 -5.53
C ASP A 48 -9.46 10.07 -5.15
N ASP A 49 -9.59 10.36 -3.85
CA ASP A 49 -9.89 11.69 -3.35
C ASP A 49 -8.75 12.68 -3.63
N CYS A 50 -7.50 12.23 -3.50
CA CYS A 50 -6.34 13.05 -3.83
C CYS A 50 -6.25 13.47 -5.29
N LEU A 51 -6.66 12.58 -6.19
CA LEU A 51 -6.68 12.82 -7.63
C LEU A 51 -7.95 13.57 -8.07
N ALA A 52 -8.92 13.77 -7.18
CA ALA A 52 -10.12 14.54 -7.47
C ALA A 52 -9.80 16.05 -7.60
N ASN A 53 -10.62 16.76 -8.37
CA ASN A 53 -10.48 18.21 -8.57
C ASN A 53 -10.61 18.99 -7.24
N GLU A 54 -11.41 18.47 -6.31
CA GLU A 54 -11.65 19.03 -4.98
C GLU A 54 -11.45 17.93 -3.92
N PRO A 55 -10.20 17.69 -3.49
CA PRO A 55 -9.90 16.69 -2.46
C PRO A 55 -10.60 17.05 -1.15
N LYS A 56 -11.32 16.09 -0.56
CA LYS A 56 -11.97 16.24 0.75
C LYS A 56 -11.03 15.87 1.89
N ILE A 57 -10.06 15.02 1.62
CA ILE A 57 -9.07 14.54 2.58
C ILE A 57 -7.87 15.48 2.50
N GLY A 58 -7.74 16.35 3.51
CA GLY A 58 -6.68 17.36 3.59
C GLY A 58 -5.28 16.74 3.67
N TYR A 59 -5.02 15.96 4.72
CA TYR A 59 -3.76 15.26 4.96
C TYR A 59 -3.97 13.73 4.89
N PRO A 60 -3.03 12.94 4.32
CA PRO A 60 -1.73 13.33 3.74
C PRO A 60 -1.74 13.89 2.32
N CYS A 61 -2.87 14.38 1.80
CA CYS A 61 -2.94 14.69 0.37
C CYS A 61 -2.16 15.95 0.03
N LYS A 62 -2.51 17.00 0.77
CA LYS A 62 -1.91 18.32 0.78
C LYS A 62 -1.22 18.52 2.12
N LEU A 63 -0.25 19.41 2.13
CA LEU A 63 0.30 19.91 3.37
C LEU A 63 -0.74 20.80 4.07
N THR A 64 -1.10 20.42 5.28
CA THR A 64 -1.83 21.22 6.27
C THR A 64 -0.86 21.75 7.32
N GLU A 65 -1.28 22.70 8.16
CA GLU A 65 -0.42 23.24 9.24
C GLU A 65 0.10 22.14 10.20
N ASP A 66 -0.69 21.08 10.40
CA ASP A 66 -0.33 19.94 11.27
C ASP A 66 0.40 18.79 10.55
N SER A 67 0.81 18.97 9.30
CA SER A 67 1.44 17.90 8.50
C SER A 67 2.88 17.62 8.90
N GLU A 68 3.23 16.34 9.05
CA GLU A 68 4.63 15.94 9.07
C GLU A 68 5.24 16.04 7.67
N GLU A 69 6.41 16.68 7.56
CA GLU A 69 7.16 16.85 6.32
C GLU A 69 7.57 15.50 5.70
N GLY A 70 7.52 15.43 4.37
CA GLY A 70 7.89 14.26 3.59
C GLY A 70 6.89 13.11 3.61
N ARG A 71 5.70 13.30 4.20
CA ARG A 71 4.67 12.26 4.31
C ARG A 71 3.43 12.52 3.47
N SER A 72 3.35 13.66 2.78
CA SER A 72 2.22 13.97 1.92
C SER A 72 2.44 13.54 0.47
N ILE A 73 1.36 13.19 -0.23
CA ILE A 73 1.40 12.92 -1.68
C ILE A 73 1.88 14.14 -2.46
N GLN A 74 1.48 15.35 -2.04
CA GLN A 74 1.91 16.59 -2.67
C GLN A 74 3.45 16.72 -2.69
N GLU A 75 4.12 16.41 -1.59
CA GLU A 75 5.58 16.43 -1.50
C GLU A 75 6.23 15.31 -2.31
N GLN A 76 5.60 14.13 -2.33
CA GLN A 76 6.09 13.03 -3.16
C GLN A 76 5.92 13.34 -4.66
N GLY A 77 4.93 14.15 -5.04
CA GLY A 77 4.57 14.49 -6.41
C GLY A 77 3.35 13.67 -6.86
N ILE A 78 2.22 14.35 -7.01
CA ILE A 78 0.91 13.74 -7.34
C ILE A 78 0.93 12.89 -8.62
N ASP A 79 1.76 13.25 -9.60
CA ASP A 79 1.87 12.49 -10.84
C ASP A 79 2.43 11.07 -10.62
N LYS A 80 3.12 10.82 -9.49
CA LYS A 80 3.72 9.52 -9.16
C LYS A 80 2.71 8.47 -8.70
N ILE A 81 1.50 8.89 -8.32
CA ILE A 81 0.44 8.02 -7.81
C ILE A 81 -0.70 7.85 -8.83
N ARG A 82 -0.46 8.19 -10.10
CA ARG A 82 -1.41 7.95 -11.18
C ARG A 82 -1.37 6.49 -11.64
N GLY A 83 -2.51 6.03 -12.14
CA GLY A 83 -2.69 4.66 -12.60
C GLY A 83 -3.19 3.76 -11.48
N ARG A 84 -3.07 2.45 -11.69
CA ARG A 84 -3.50 1.45 -10.70
C ARG A 84 -2.30 1.04 -9.87
N PHE A 85 -2.51 0.58 -8.64
CA PHE A 85 -1.43 0.03 -7.83
C PHE A 85 -1.68 -1.43 -7.44
N MET A 86 -0.59 -2.15 -7.21
CA MET A 86 -0.61 -3.45 -6.53
C MET A 86 -0.14 -3.28 -5.10
N VAL A 87 -0.78 -4.00 -4.17
CA VAL A 87 -0.26 -4.16 -2.81
C VAL A 87 0.82 -5.24 -2.84
N LEU A 88 2.03 -4.91 -2.40
CA LEU A 88 3.15 -5.84 -2.31
C LEU A 88 3.24 -6.50 -0.94
N ARG A 89 2.93 -5.75 0.12
CA ARG A 89 3.04 -6.21 1.50
C ARG A 89 2.12 -5.43 2.41
N THR A 90 1.50 -6.12 3.35
CA THR A 90 0.85 -5.52 4.52
C THR A 90 1.56 -6.03 5.76
N ALA A 91 2.01 -5.14 6.64
CA ALA A 91 2.67 -5.49 7.89
C ALA A 91 2.01 -4.75 9.07
N PRO A 92 1.36 -5.47 10.01
CA PRO A 92 0.76 -4.83 11.17
C PRO A 92 1.83 -4.31 12.12
N PHE A 93 1.53 -3.20 12.79
CA PHE A 93 2.34 -2.66 13.88
C PHE A 93 1.44 -2.22 15.04
N ASN A 94 2.02 -2.21 16.24
CA ASN A 94 1.46 -1.58 17.42
C ASN A 94 2.56 -0.72 18.05
N SER A 95 2.29 0.55 18.34
CA SER A 95 3.20 1.38 19.12
C SER A 95 2.97 1.15 20.62
N GLU A 96 4.05 1.00 21.37
CA GLU A 96 4.03 1.01 22.83
C GLU A 96 4.29 2.44 23.32
N GLY A 97 3.45 2.95 24.24
CA GLY A 97 3.51 4.32 24.74
C GLY A 97 2.14 4.84 25.22
N ASP A 98 2.06 6.11 25.65
CA ASP A 98 0.86 6.74 26.22
C ASP A 98 -0.35 6.75 25.26
N LEU A 99 -0.09 6.68 23.95
CA LEU A 99 -1.09 6.46 22.92
C LEU A 99 -0.75 5.16 22.19
N THR A 100 -1.44 4.07 22.54
CA THR A 100 -1.32 2.80 21.82
C THR A 100 -1.95 2.96 20.44
N VAL A 101 -1.12 3.15 19.42
CA VAL A 101 -1.56 3.24 18.03
C VAL A 101 -1.37 1.88 17.39
N ARG A 102 -2.45 1.34 16.83
CA ARG A 102 -2.42 0.15 15.99
C ARG A 102 -2.57 0.55 14.55
N GLY A 103 -1.80 -0.08 13.67
CA GLY A 103 -1.87 0.20 12.25
C GLY A 103 -1.29 -0.90 11.38
N ASP A 104 -1.28 -0.63 10.09
CA ASP A 104 -0.66 -1.44 9.05
C ASP A 104 0.26 -0.55 8.20
N LEU A 105 1.46 -1.07 7.92
CA LEU A 105 2.33 -0.55 6.86
C LEU A 105 2.01 -1.29 5.58
N VAL A 106 1.47 -0.59 4.59
CA VAL A 106 1.08 -1.16 3.30
C VAL A 106 2.06 -0.68 2.23
N MET A 107 2.84 -1.59 1.68
CA MET A 107 3.72 -1.28 0.56
C MET A 107 2.96 -1.47 -0.76
N VAL A 108 2.97 -0.45 -1.60
CA VAL A 108 2.31 -0.45 -2.91
C VAL A 108 3.30 -0.14 -4.03
N ILE A 109 3.00 -0.63 -5.23
CA ILE A 109 3.70 -0.29 -6.48
C ILE A 109 2.70 0.12 -7.55
N PHE A 110 2.95 1.22 -8.24
CA PHE A 110 2.09 1.72 -9.32
C PHE A 110 2.43 1.06 -10.66
N ASP A 111 1.40 0.79 -11.45
CA ASP A 111 1.50 0.13 -12.76
C ASP A 111 2.12 1.03 -13.84
N SER A 112 2.06 2.34 -13.64
CA SER A 112 2.56 3.35 -14.58
C SER A 112 4.07 3.58 -14.40
N PRO A 113 4.88 3.56 -15.48
CA PRO A 113 6.30 3.90 -15.42
C PRO A 113 6.51 5.29 -14.80
N PRO A 114 7.54 5.49 -13.95
CA PRO A 114 8.63 4.56 -13.62
C PRO A 114 8.33 3.62 -12.44
N HIS A 115 7.08 3.20 -12.27
CA HIS A 115 6.63 2.21 -11.28
C HIS A 115 6.96 2.62 -9.85
N TRP A 116 6.50 3.81 -9.45
CA TRP A 116 6.75 4.34 -8.12
C TRP A 116 6.23 3.41 -7.03
N MET A 117 6.97 3.37 -5.93
CA MET A 117 6.69 2.53 -4.78
C MET A 117 6.58 3.37 -3.53
N PHE A 118 5.61 3.05 -2.69
CA PHE A 118 5.34 3.79 -1.47
C PHE A 118 5.03 2.84 -0.33
N THR A 119 5.45 3.22 0.87
CA THR A 119 4.91 2.67 2.11
C THR A 119 3.83 3.63 2.59
N VAL A 120 2.62 3.11 2.75
CA VAL A 120 1.47 3.83 3.26
C VAL A 120 1.22 3.39 4.68
N THR A 121 1.22 4.34 5.61
CA THR A 121 0.92 4.09 7.02
C THR A 121 -0.58 4.27 7.23
N VAL A 122 -1.27 3.20 7.58
CA VAL A 122 -2.69 3.24 7.97
C VAL A 122 -2.80 2.96 9.45
N VAL A 123 -3.56 3.79 10.17
CA VAL A 123 -3.85 3.56 11.59
C VAL A 123 -5.33 3.35 11.81
N TYR A 124 -5.67 2.63 12.87
CA TYR A 124 -7.05 2.36 13.24
C TYR A 124 -7.44 3.25 14.43
N GLN A 125 -8.28 4.24 14.18
CA GLN A 125 -8.69 5.23 15.18
C GLN A 125 -10.12 5.00 15.68
N GLY A 126 -10.38 5.46 16.91
CA GLY A 126 -11.69 5.39 17.54
C GLY A 126 -12.10 3.98 17.98
N GLU A 127 -13.26 3.88 18.62
CA GLU A 127 -13.83 2.62 19.12
C GLU A 127 -14.14 1.65 17.96
N ASP A 128 -14.60 2.20 16.83
CA ASP A 128 -14.93 1.45 15.61
C ASP A 128 -13.70 1.00 14.81
N ARG A 129 -12.49 1.42 15.22
CA ARG A 129 -11.23 1.13 14.51
C ARG A 129 -11.32 1.53 13.04
N ASN A 130 -11.75 2.76 12.79
CA ASN A 130 -11.83 3.30 11.44
C ASN A 130 -10.41 3.49 10.90
N PRO A 131 -10.08 2.94 9.73
CA PRO A 131 -8.76 3.09 9.14
C PRO A 131 -8.58 4.52 8.62
N VAL A 132 -7.43 5.13 8.91
CA VAL A 132 -7.04 6.48 8.47
C VAL A 132 -5.62 6.43 7.94
N VAL A 133 -5.40 7.04 6.77
CA VAL A 133 -4.04 7.18 6.22
C VAL A 133 -3.30 8.27 6.99
N TRP A 134 -2.15 7.92 7.57
CA TRP A 134 -1.30 8.82 8.36
C TRP A 134 -0.02 9.24 7.65
N GLY A 135 0.35 8.57 6.57
CA GLY A 135 1.53 8.97 5.83
C GLY A 135 1.73 8.16 4.56
N PHE A 136 2.40 8.81 3.62
CA PHE A 136 2.71 8.28 2.31
C PHE A 136 4.19 8.55 2.00
N SER A 137 5.04 7.53 2.18
CA SER A 137 6.49 7.68 2.08
C SER A 137 7.03 6.91 0.90
N SER A 138 7.85 7.54 0.06
CA SER A 138 8.49 6.85 -1.06
C SER A 138 9.45 5.76 -0.56
N VAL A 139 9.46 4.64 -1.27
CA VAL A 139 10.45 3.59 -1.03
C VAL A 139 11.71 3.92 -1.82
N GLU A 140 12.85 4.03 -1.13
CA GLU A 140 14.14 4.25 -1.77
C GLU A 140 14.53 3.04 -2.63
N MET A 141 14.41 3.20 -3.94
CA MET A 141 14.78 2.17 -4.91
C MET A 141 15.16 2.82 -6.25
N THR A 142 16.21 2.30 -6.89
CA THR A 142 16.63 2.79 -8.21
C THR A 142 15.56 2.50 -9.27
N ALA A 143 15.55 3.29 -10.34
CA ALA A 143 14.60 3.10 -11.43
C ALA A 143 14.72 1.71 -12.07
N GLU A 144 15.95 1.18 -12.22
CA GLU A 144 16.21 -0.13 -12.81
C GLU A 144 15.61 -1.25 -11.96
N LYS A 145 15.77 -1.18 -10.64
CA LYS A 145 15.20 -2.17 -9.70
C LYS A 145 13.68 -2.13 -9.70
N ARG A 146 13.08 -0.94 -9.76
CA ARG A 146 11.62 -0.78 -9.89
C ARG A 146 11.12 -1.36 -11.21
N GLN A 147 11.81 -1.10 -12.31
CA GLN A 147 11.48 -1.65 -13.61
C GLN A 147 11.57 -3.19 -13.63
N GLN A 148 12.62 -3.74 -13.01
CA GLN A 148 12.79 -5.19 -12.91
C GLN A 148 11.66 -5.84 -12.10
N LEU A 149 11.32 -5.26 -10.94
CA LEU A 149 10.20 -5.73 -10.12
C LEU A 149 8.88 -5.65 -10.89
N ALA A 150 8.62 -4.54 -11.56
CA ALA A 150 7.41 -4.37 -12.37
C ALA A 150 7.34 -5.37 -13.54
N GLY A 151 8.48 -5.70 -14.15
CA GLY A 151 8.59 -6.75 -15.16
C GLY A 151 8.15 -8.12 -14.62
N ASN A 152 8.61 -8.49 -13.42
CA ASN A 152 8.23 -9.73 -12.74
C ASN A 152 6.72 -9.76 -12.40
N LEU A 153 6.12 -8.60 -12.15
CA LEU A 153 4.71 -8.45 -11.80
C LEU A 153 3.80 -8.20 -13.01
N SER A 154 4.35 -8.11 -14.22
CA SER A 154 3.64 -7.63 -15.42
C SER A 154 2.39 -8.40 -15.78
N VAL A 155 2.32 -9.69 -15.44
CA VAL A 155 1.12 -10.52 -15.65
C VAL A 155 -0.03 -10.09 -14.75
N TYR A 156 0.26 -9.67 -13.51
CA TYR A 156 -0.74 -9.22 -12.54
C TYR A 156 -1.15 -7.78 -12.78
N PHE A 157 -0.24 -6.91 -13.23
CA PHE A 157 -0.60 -5.54 -13.61
C PHE A 157 -1.65 -5.49 -14.73
N LYS A 158 -1.76 -6.53 -15.56
CA LYS A 158 -2.77 -6.60 -16.62
C LYS A 158 -4.15 -7.06 -16.13
N ASP A 159 -4.21 -7.70 -14.96
CA ASP A 159 -5.45 -8.20 -14.38
C ASP A 159 -5.94 -7.23 -13.30
N GLU A 160 -7.06 -6.57 -13.57
CA GLU A 160 -7.69 -5.60 -12.66
C GLU A 160 -8.08 -6.20 -11.31
N SER A 161 -8.18 -7.53 -11.18
CA SER A 161 -8.42 -8.15 -9.88
C SER A 161 -7.19 -8.17 -8.96
N PHE A 162 -6.01 -7.81 -9.46
CA PHE A 162 -4.78 -7.65 -8.67
C PHE A 162 -4.38 -6.19 -8.44
N THR A 163 -4.95 -5.28 -9.22
CA THR A 163 -4.60 -3.85 -9.20
C THR A 163 -5.81 -3.01 -8.86
N ARG A 164 -5.65 -1.99 -8.03
CA ARG A 164 -6.62 -0.90 -7.98
C ARG A 164 -5.89 0.40 -7.78
#